data_AF-A0A2W6DZ00-F1
#
_entry.id   AF-A0A2W6DZ00-F1
#
_cell.length_a   1.000
_cell.length_b   1.000
_cell.length_c   1.000
_cell.angle_alpha   90.00
_cell.angle_beta   90.00
_cell.angle_gamma   90.00
#
_symmetry.space_group_name_H-M   'P 1'
#
loop_
_entity.id
_entity.type
_entity.pdbx_description
1 polymer ?
#
loop_
_entity_poly.entity_id
_entity_poly.type
_entity_poly.pdbx_seq_one_letter_code
_entity_poly.pdbx_strand_id
1 'polypeptide(L)'
;MSQGQHRTRSRLSTRILIGLLSLATCAGLTVGLSPGAFAVSTTQLQWDLAGMAYLSFSGIDGVAGPTTTAATKAFQSDACLAADGVDGPQTDAALSAKVKQVQAAAGTTQDGAFGPGTKSAVQAWQSAHGLSADGAAGPATMSAMGITRSSCSTPGGVKGMDVSSHQTNVNWAAAWSNGARFAIVKATEGTTYRSPEYAQQYNGSAGVGMVRGAYHFALPGRSSGTVQADFFVNNGGGWTRDGKTLPPSLDIEYNPYPADGNSCYNLSQSAMVSWIHAFSNQVKARTGRDPIIYTTTDWWTTCTGNSSAFGVNPLWIARYSSSPGTLPAGWSAQTIWQNADAGVLPGDQNIFNGDQSALVALANG
;
A
#
# COMPACT_ATOMS: atom_id res chain seq x y z
N MET A 1 20.59 68.05 -40.46
CA MET A 1 19.87 68.08 -39.17
C MET A 1 20.15 66.74 -38.49
N SER A 2 21.25 66.50 -37.77
CA SER A 2 21.71 67.05 -36.46
C SER A 2 20.61 66.96 -35.41
N GLN A 3 20.74 66.41 -34.20
CA GLN A 3 21.80 65.77 -33.39
C GLN A 3 21.02 65.12 -32.21
N GLY A 4 21.46 64.08 -31.50
CA GLY A 4 22.64 64.06 -30.63
C GLY A 4 22.18 63.83 -29.18
N GLN A 5 22.72 62.77 -28.57
CA GLN A 5 22.62 62.41 -27.15
C GLN A 5 23.11 63.53 -26.22
N HIS A 6 22.75 63.50 -24.92
CA HIS A 6 23.73 63.28 -23.84
C HIS A 6 23.20 63.45 -22.40
N ARG A 7 23.68 62.51 -21.54
CA ARG A 7 24.28 62.72 -20.18
C ARG A 7 23.31 63.14 -19.04
N THR A 8 23.48 62.79 -17.76
CA THR A 8 24.57 62.17 -16.99
C THR A 8 24.09 61.87 -15.56
N ARG A 9 24.51 60.70 -15.02
CA ARG A 9 25.18 60.44 -13.73
C ARG A 9 24.74 61.12 -12.41
N SER A 10 24.89 60.31 -11.33
CA SER A 10 25.55 60.63 -10.04
C SER A 10 24.68 61.36 -9.00
N ARG A 11 24.74 61.12 -7.68
CA ARG A 11 25.47 60.25 -6.75
C ARG A 11 24.82 60.43 -5.37
N LEU A 12 24.93 59.39 -4.54
CA LEU A 12 25.12 59.36 -3.09
C LEU A 12 24.82 60.62 -2.25
N SER A 13 24.13 60.42 -1.12
CA SER A 13 24.62 60.94 0.18
C SER A 13 24.02 60.20 1.38
N THR A 14 24.94 59.57 2.11
CA THR A 14 24.85 59.03 3.47
C THR A 14 24.45 60.09 4.50
N ARG A 15 23.55 59.79 5.44
CA ARG A 15 23.63 60.28 6.84
C ARG A 15 23.04 59.28 7.83
N ILE A 16 23.88 58.95 8.80
CA ILE A 16 23.66 58.17 10.02
C ILE A 16 22.87 59.02 11.03
N LEU A 17 21.95 58.42 11.80
CA LEU A 17 21.67 58.86 13.17
C LEU A 17 21.21 57.68 14.04
N ILE A 18 21.92 57.50 15.15
CA ILE A 18 21.69 56.50 16.19
C ILE A 18 20.87 57.14 17.32
N GLY A 19 19.87 56.39 17.82
CA GLY A 19 19.44 56.35 19.22
C GLY A 19 18.53 57.47 19.75
N LEU A 20 17.32 57.12 20.20
CA LEU A 20 17.07 56.85 21.63
C LEU A 20 15.63 56.39 21.91
N LEU A 21 15.57 55.47 22.87
CA LEU A 21 14.47 54.86 23.62
C LEU A 21 13.29 55.81 23.97
N SER A 22 12.06 55.30 23.89
CA SER A 22 10.94 55.63 24.78
C SER A 22 9.93 54.48 24.83
N LEU A 23 9.64 54.01 26.05
CA LEU A 23 8.68 52.95 26.39
C LEU A 23 7.23 53.41 26.20
N ALA A 24 6.36 52.50 25.73
CA ALA A 24 4.95 52.43 26.15
C ALA A 24 4.30 51.05 25.83
N THR A 25 4.17 50.24 26.89
CA THR A 25 3.03 49.39 27.27
C THR A 25 2.39 48.36 26.30
N CYS A 26 2.63 47.09 26.65
CA CYS A 26 1.68 45.98 26.84
C CYS A 26 0.44 45.89 25.94
N ALA A 27 0.54 45.05 24.90
CA ALA A 27 -0.52 44.12 24.54
C ALA A 27 0.03 42.70 24.74
N GLY A 28 -0.53 41.98 25.70
CA GLY A 28 -0.11 40.63 26.04
C GLY A 28 -0.32 39.71 24.84
N LEU A 29 0.79 39.26 24.23
CA LEU A 29 0.79 37.96 23.59
C LEU A 29 0.61 36.95 24.70
N THR A 30 -0.59 36.41 24.83
CA THR A 30 -0.76 35.08 25.41
C THR A 30 -0.02 34.12 24.50
N VAL A 31 1.26 33.90 24.78
CA VAL A 31 1.91 32.66 24.40
C VAL A 31 1.13 31.59 25.15
N GLY A 32 0.16 31.00 24.45
CA GLY A 32 -0.42 29.73 24.86
C GLY A 32 0.70 28.71 24.82
N LEU A 33 1.47 28.62 25.91
CA LEU A 33 2.22 27.42 26.22
C LEU A 33 1.18 26.31 26.35
N SER A 34 0.99 25.58 25.27
CA SER A 34 0.42 24.24 25.36
C SER A 34 1.27 23.48 26.38
N PRO A 35 0.69 22.73 27.33
CA PRO A 35 1.48 21.91 28.23
C PRO A 35 2.35 20.99 27.37
N GLY A 36 3.67 21.20 27.43
CA GLY A 36 4.62 20.40 26.68
C GLY A 36 4.50 18.95 27.14
N ALA A 37 4.08 18.06 26.24
CA ALA A 37 4.35 16.64 26.41
C ALA A 37 5.88 16.52 26.45
N PHE A 38 6.43 16.13 27.61
CA PHE A 38 7.85 15.84 27.73
C PHE A 38 8.18 14.73 26.72
N ALA A 39 9.08 15.00 25.79
CA ALA A 39 9.57 13.98 24.86
C ALA A 39 10.14 12.80 25.67
N VAL A 40 9.78 11.58 25.29
CA VAL A 40 10.31 10.37 25.91
C VAL A 40 11.84 10.35 25.72
N SER A 41 12.59 9.96 26.76
CA SER A 41 14.05 9.90 26.63
C SER A 41 14.44 8.81 25.63
N THR A 42 15.52 9.01 24.85
CA THR A 42 16.03 8.00 23.90
C THR A 42 16.22 6.63 24.55
N THR A 43 16.71 6.59 25.79
CA THR A 43 16.88 5.36 26.54
C THR A 43 15.54 4.65 26.77
N GLN A 44 14.48 5.41 27.10
CA GLN A 44 13.15 4.85 27.29
C GLN A 44 12.55 4.33 25.97
N LEU A 45 12.68 5.08 24.88
CA LEU A 45 12.31 4.61 23.54
C LEU A 45 12.98 3.28 23.20
N GLN A 46 14.30 3.18 23.44
CA GLN A 46 15.04 1.94 23.19
C GLN A 46 14.57 0.78 24.08
N TRP A 47 14.22 1.04 25.35
CA TRP A 47 13.60 0.04 26.22
C TRP A 47 12.25 -0.43 25.68
N ASP A 48 11.41 0.49 25.22
CA ASP A 48 10.10 0.18 24.66
C ASP A 48 10.24 -0.64 23.36
N LEU A 49 11.12 -0.22 22.45
CA LEU A 49 11.42 -0.94 21.20
C LEU A 49 12.02 -2.32 21.48
N ALA A 50 12.93 -2.44 22.45
CA ALA A 50 13.52 -3.73 22.81
C ALA A 50 12.50 -4.66 23.48
N GLY A 51 11.66 -4.10 24.35
CA GLY A 51 10.53 -4.80 24.95
C GLY A 51 9.53 -5.33 23.92
N MET A 52 9.32 -4.62 22.81
CA MET A 52 8.45 -5.06 21.70
C MET A 52 9.19 -5.87 20.61
N ALA A 53 10.46 -6.22 20.84
CA ALA A 53 11.34 -7.00 19.96
C ALA A 53 11.72 -6.34 18.62
N TYR A 54 11.73 -5.01 18.52
CA TYR A 54 12.29 -4.27 17.37
C TYR A 54 13.78 -3.93 17.56
N LEU A 55 14.27 -4.01 18.79
CA LEU A 55 15.65 -3.76 19.18
C LEU A 55 16.12 -4.88 20.12
N SER A 56 17.42 -5.19 20.15
CA SER A 56 17.96 -6.05 21.21
C SER A 56 18.10 -5.25 22.50
N PHE A 57 17.84 -5.85 23.67
CA PHE A 57 18.15 -5.22 24.97
C PHE A 57 19.64 -4.86 25.12
N SER A 58 20.53 -5.55 24.40
CA SER A 58 21.97 -5.20 24.36
C SER A 58 22.27 -3.95 23.53
N GLY A 59 21.31 -3.46 22.76
CA GLY A 59 21.41 -2.27 21.91
C GLY A 59 20.90 -0.99 22.58
N ILE A 60 20.60 -1.02 23.88
CA ILE A 60 20.20 0.15 24.66
C ILE A 60 21.47 0.90 25.07
N ASP A 61 21.74 2.03 24.41
CA ASP A 61 22.93 2.86 24.61
C ASP A 61 22.60 4.34 24.90
N GLY A 62 21.32 4.71 24.86
CA GLY A 62 20.85 6.09 25.02
C GLY A 62 21.09 6.99 23.81
N VAL A 63 21.55 6.44 22.69
CA VAL A 63 21.90 7.19 21.46
C VAL A 63 20.85 6.98 20.37
N ALA A 64 20.35 8.08 19.81
CA ALA A 64 19.42 8.06 18.67
C ALA A 64 20.17 7.80 17.35
N GLY A 65 20.89 6.68 17.29
CA GLY A 65 21.70 6.27 16.14
C GLY A 65 20.92 5.48 15.09
N PRO A 66 21.59 5.03 14.01
CA PRO A 66 20.95 4.32 12.89
C PRO A 66 20.15 3.07 13.31
N THR A 67 20.63 2.34 14.32
CA THR A 67 19.93 1.16 14.87
C THR A 67 18.62 1.55 15.54
N THR A 68 18.63 2.59 16.39
CA THR A 68 17.42 3.12 17.03
C THR A 68 16.44 3.62 15.97
N THR A 69 16.91 4.41 14.99
CA THR A 69 16.07 4.89 13.88
C THR A 69 15.45 3.75 13.08
N ALA A 70 16.22 2.71 12.76
CA ALA A 70 15.71 1.54 12.04
C ALA A 70 14.65 0.77 12.84
N ALA A 71 14.87 0.59 14.14
CA ALA A 71 13.91 -0.03 15.05
C ALA A 71 12.63 0.82 15.19
N THR A 72 12.76 2.15 15.31
CA THR A 72 11.62 3.08 15.31
C THR A 72 10.83 2.97 14.02
N LYS A 73 11.48 2.94 12.85
CA LYS A 73 10.80 2.76 11.56
C LYS A 73 10.08 1.43 11.45
N ALA A 74 10.68 0.36 11.97
CA ALA A 74 10.06 -0.96 11.99
C ALA A 74 8.81 -0.97 12.88
N PHE A 75 8.90 -0.37 14.08
CA PHE A 75 7.74 -0.19 14.94
C PHE A 75 6.67 0.67 14.29
N GLN A 76 7.02 1.84 13.74
CA GLN A 76 6.08 2.72 13.04
C GLN A 76 5.39 2.02 11.89
N SER A 77 6.11 1.18 11.14
CA SER A 77 5.55 0.37 10.06
C SER A 77 4.55 -0.66 10.56
N ASP A 78 4.82 -1.31 11.70
CA ASP A 78 3.88 -2.24 12.34
C ASP A 78 2.70 -1.48 13.01
N ALA A 79 2.95 -0.28 13.55
CA ALA A 79 1.97 0.54 14.27
C ALA A 79 1.14 1.47 13.38
N CYS A 80 1.36 1.44 12.06
CA CYS A 80 0.65 2.23 11.05
C CYS A 80 0.85 3.74 11.19
N LEU A 81 2.07 4.11 11.54
CA LEU A 81 2.56 5.47 11.61
C LEU A 81 3.47 5.76 10.41
N ALA A 82 3.75 7.05 10.16
CA ALA A 82 4.79 7.41 9.21
C ALA A 82 6.13 6.81 9.66
N ALA A 83 6.74 5.95 8.85
CA ALA A 83 8.03 5.32 9.15
C ALA A 83 9.21 6.29 8.90
N ASP A 84 9.15 7.46 9.52
CA ASP A 84 10.17 8.50 9.43
C ASP A 84 11.36 8.25 10.37
N GLY A 85 11.21 7.34 11.34
CA GLY A 85 12.21 7.01 12.35
C GLY A 85 12.31 8.07 13.46
N VAL A 86 11.32 8.96 13.54
CA VAL A 86 11.22 10.02 14.53
C VAL A 86 10.26 9.58 15.64
N ASP A 87 10.76 9.67 16.88
CA ASP A 87 9.94 9.42 18.07
C ASP A 87 9.11 10.66 18.41
N GLY A 88 8.05 10.86 17.64
CA GLY A 88 7.07 11.93 17.87
C GLY A 88 5.92 11.47 18.76
N PRO A 89 5.00 12.39 19.13
CA PRO A 89 3.88 12.10 20.02
C PRO A 89 3.00 10.92 19.60
N GLN A 90 2.91 10.64 18.30
CA GLN A 90 2.17 9.49 17.76
C GLN A 90 2.90 8.17 17.99
N THR A 91 4.22 8.15 17.79
CA THR A 91 5.09 6.99 18.04
C THR A 91 5.07 6.66 19.54
N ASP A 92 5.29 7.68 20.39
CA ASP A 92 5.22 7.57 21.85
C ASP A 92 3.90 6.98 22.34
N ALA A 93 2.78 7.55 21.88
CA ALA A 93 1.46 7.10 22.30
C ALA A 93 1.18 5.65 21.88
N ALA A 94 1.60 5.26 20.68
CA ALA A 94 1.42 3.91 20.17
C ALA A 94 2.28 2.88 20.91
N LEU A 95 3.56 3.20 21.17
CA LEU A 95 4.45 2.36 21.98
C LEU A 95 3.88 2.19 23.38
N SER A 96 3.57 3.30 24.06
CA SER A 96 3.04 3.29 25.43
C SER A 96 1.75 2.47 25.54
N ALA A 97 0.84 2.59 24.58
CA ALA A 97 -0.38 1.78 24.56
C ALA A 97 -0.09 0.27 24.45
N LYS A 98 0.88 -0.14 23.62
CA LYS A 98 1.27 -1.56 23.49
C LYS A 98 2.00 -2.07 24.72
N VAL A 99 2.88 -1.26 25.31
CA VAL A 99 3.55 -1.58 26.56
C VAL A 99 2.53 -1.83 27.67
N LYS A 100 1.48 -0.99 27.80
CA LYS A 100 0.40 -1.20 28.78
C LYS A 100 -0.34 -2.52 28.60
N GLN A 101 -0.58 -2.95 27.35
CA GLN A 101 -1.19 -4.25 27.07
C GLN A 101 -0.30 -5.40 27.53
N VAL A 102 1.00 -5.32 27.25
CA VAL A 102 1.98 -6.33 27.72
C VAL A 102 2.06 -6.35 29.23
N GLN A 103 2.11 -5.18 29.88
CA GLN A 103 2.13 -5.06 31.33
C GLN A 103 0.88 -5.66 31.98
N ALA A 104 -0.30 -5.43 31.39
CA ALA A 104 -1.55 -6.04 31.83
C ALA A 104 -1.50 -7.56 31.74
N ALA A 105 -1.06 -8.10 30.60
CA ALA A 105 -0.96 -9.55 30.39
C ALA A 105 0.10 -10.22 31.28
N ALA A 106 1.23 -9.54 31.53
CA ALA A 106 2.30 -10.00 32.40
C ALA A 106 2.02 -9.79 33.90
N GLY A 107 0.92 -9.12 34.26
CA GLY A 107 0.52 -8.90 35.66
C GLY A 107 1.36 -7.88 36.42
N THR A 108 1.84 -6.82 35.74
CA THR A 108 2.64 -5.74 36.35
C THR A 108 1.95 -4.37 36.18
N THR A 109 2.52 -3.32 36.79
CA THR A 109 2.05 -1.93 36.69
C THR A 109 1.97 -1.49 35.23
N GLN A 110 0.83 -0.93 34.82
CA GLN A 110 0.54 -0.49 33.46
C GLN A 110 0.91 0.99 33.26
N ASP A 111 2.17 1.35 33.56
CA ASP A 111 2.67 2.72 33.39
C ASP A 111 2.96 3.08 31.93
N GLY A 112 3.01 2.09 31.04
CA GLY A 112 3.31 2.26 29.62
C GLY A 112 4.77 2.58 29.32
N ALA A 113 5.66 2.32 30.27
CA ALA A 113 7.11 2.39 30.11
C ALA A 113 7.71 0.99 30.30
N PHE A 114 8.31 0.45 29.25
CA PHE A 114 9.01 -0.82 29.34
C PHE A 114 10.33 -0.58 30.06
N GLY A 115 10.69 -1.49 30.96
CA GLY A 115 11.91 -1.36 31.76
C GLY A 115 12.27 -2.68 32.42
N PRO A 116 13.30 -2.70 33.30
CA PRO A 116 13.77 -3.92 33.94
C PRO A 116 12.68 -4.70 34.69
N GLY A 117 11.74 -4.00 35.34
CA GLY A 117 10.60 -4.62 36.02
C GLY A 117 9.66 -5.32 35.04
N THR A 118 9.22 -4.61 33.99
CA THR A 118 8.38 -5.18 32.92
C THR A 118 9.06 -6.35 32.22
N LYS A 119 10.36 -6.23 31.91
CA LYS A 119 11.16 -7.33 31.33
C LYS A 119 11.11 -8.58 32.22
N SER A 120 11.37 -8.44 33.51
CA SER A 120 11.37 -9.55 34.47
C SER A 120 9.99 -10.22 34.55
N ALA A 121 8.91 -9.43 34.55
CA ALA A 121 7.54 -9.93 34.52
C ALA A 121 7.24 -10.70 33.22
N VAL A 122 7.68 -10.19 32.06
CA VAL A 122 7.53 -10.90 30.77
C VAL A 122 8.32 -12.20 30.75
N GLN A 123 9.55 -12.24 31.30
CA GLN A 123 10.33 -13.49 31.41
C GLN A 123 9.62 -14.56 32.26
N ALA A 124 9.07 -14.15 33.40
CA ALA A 124 8.30 -15.04 34.26
C ALA A 124 7.04 -15.55 33.54
N TRP A 125 6.32 -14.66 32.85
CA TRP A 125 5.15 -15.00 32.06
C TRP A 125 5.50 -15.98 30.93
N GLN A 126 6.56 -15.71 30.16
CA GLN A 126 7.05 -16.58 29.07
C GLN A 126 7.39 -17.98 29.61
N SER A 127 8.11 -18.06 30.73
CA SER A 127 8.48 -19.33 31.37
C SER A 127 7.24 -20.14 31.76
N ALA A 128 6.22 -19.48 32.32
CA ALA A 128 4.96 -20.13 32.69
C ALA A 128 4.14 -20.63 31.50
N HIS A 129 4.35 -20.06 30.31
CA HIS A 129 3.61 -20.40 29.08
C HIS A 129 4.46 -21.20 28.07
N GLY A 130 5.61 -21.75 28.50
CA GLY A 130 6.46 -22.60 27.66
C GLY A 130 7.14 -21.88 26.49
N LEU A 131 7.37 -20.57 26.61
CA LEU A 131 8.07 -19.74 25.62
C LEU A 131 9.52 -19.48 26.06
N SER A 132 10.35 -19.04 25.10
CA SER A 132 11.68 -18.51 25.41
C SER A 132 11.58 -17.30 26.34
N ALA A 133 12.23 -17.36 27.50
CA ALA A 133 12.19 -16.31 28.53
C ALA A 133 13.21 -15.18 28.28
N ASP A 134 13.15 -14.56 27.10
CA ASP A 134 14.03 -13.46 26.68
C ASP A 134 13.62 -12.08 27.24
N GLY A 135 12.40 -11.98 27.77
CA GLY A 135 11.83 -10.78 28.36
C GLY A 135 11.31 -9.77 27.35
N ALA A 136 11.34 -10.10 26.05
CA ALA A 136 10.74 -9.32 25.00
C ALA A 136 9.36 -9.89 24.64
N ALA A 137 8.37 -9.02 24.53
CA ALA A 137 7.09 -9.33 23.93
C ALA A 137 7.21 -9.34 22.39
N GLY A 138 7.96 -10.31 21.84
CA GLY A 138 7.99 -10.58 20.40
C GLY A 138 6.69 -11.20 19.87
N PRO A 139 6.60 -11.54 18.57
CA PRO A 139 5.38 -12.05 17.95
C PRO A 139 4.76 -13.27 18.66
N ALA A 140 5.57 -14.24 19.06
CA ALA A 140 5.09 -15.43 19.78
C ALA A 140 4.53 -15.07 21.17
N THR A 141 5.24 -14.24 21.93
CA THR A 141 4.81 -13.75 23.24
C THR A 141 3.51 -12.94 23.13
N MET A 142 3.45 -11.97 22.21
CA MET A 142 2.25 -11.15 22.00
C MET A 142 1.05 -12.00 21.57
N SER A 143 1.24 -12.95 20.66
CA SER A 143 0.18 -13.87 20.24
C SER A 143 -0.35 -14.69 21.42
N ALA A 144 0.54 -15.22 22.26
CA ALA A 144 0.16 -15.99 23.43
C ALA A 144 -0.53 -15.12 24.51
N MET A 145 -0.17 -13.83 24.60
CA MET A 145 -0.84 -12.84 25.46
C MET A 145 -2.19 -12.34 24.89
N GLY A 146 -2.59 -12.77 23.69
CA GLY A 146 -3.80 -12.27 23.02
C GLY A 146 -3.67 -10.81 22.55
N ILE A 147 -2.45 -10.30 22.43
CA ILE A 147 -2.16 -8.94 21.96
C ILE A 147 -1.99 -8.99 20.44
N THR A 148 -2.93 -8.40 19.72
CA THR A 148 -2.77 -8.19 18.28
C THR A 148 -1.68 -7.15 18.04
N ARG A 149 -0.62 -7.56 17.33
CA ARG A 149 0.22 -6.59 16.61
C ARG A 149 -0.67 -5.96 15.56
N SER A 150 -0.77 -4.64 15.55
CA SER A 150 -1.45 -3.94 14.48
C SER A 150 -0.85 -4.44 13.16
N SER A 151 -1.66 -5.08 12.31
CA SER A 151 -1.30 -5.30 10.91
C SER A 151 -1.84 -4.09 10.17
N CYS A 152 -0.99 -3.35 9.46
CA CYS A 152 -1.51 -2.18 8.78
C CYS A 152 -2.47 -2.55 7.67
N SER A 153 -3.74 -2.26 7.95
CA SER A 153 -4.50 -1.39 7.08
C SER A 153 -3.76 -0.05 6.98
N THR A 154 -2.98 0.16 5.93
CA THR A 154 -2.61 1.52 5.53
C THR A 154 -3.90 2.34 5.46
N PRO A 155 -3.93 3.62 5.91
CA PRO A 155 -4.94 4.54 5.41
C PRO A 155 -4.78 4.58 3.88
N GLY A 156 -5.61 3.81 3.17
CA GLY A 156 -5.50 3.58 1.73
C GLY A 156 -4.91 2.23 1.28
N GLY A 157 -4.98 1.13 2.05
CA GLY A 157 -4.77 -0.25 1.55
C GLY A 157 -3.32 -0.71 1.27
N VAL A 158 -3.13 -1.96 0.83
CA VAL A 158 -1.80 -2.51 0.47
C VAL A 158 -1.39 -1.99 -0.91
N LYS A 159 -0.15 -1.51 -1.07
CA LYS A 159 0.34 -1.02 -2.36
C LYS A 159 0.74 -2.15 -3.29
N GLY A 160 0.43 -1.99 -4.57
CA GLY A 160 0.91 -2.85 -5.64
C GLY A 160 1.01 -2.09 -6.95
N MET A 161 1.31 -2.83 -8.00
CA MET A 161 1.50 -2.32 -9.34
C MET A 161 0.94 -3.29 -10.36
N ASP A 162 0.67 -2.81 -11.57
CA ASP A 162 0.51 -3.69 -12.71
C ASP A 162 1.40 -3.25 -13.87
N VAL A 163 1.86 -4.24 -14.63
CA VAL A 163 2.86 -4.05 -15.68
C VAL A 163 2.54 -4.89 -16.90
N SER A 164 3.08 -4.44 -18.02
CA SER A 164 2.98 -5.12 -19.31
C SER A 164 4.32 -5.02 -20.06
N SER A 165 4.34 -5.40 -21.33
CA SER A 165 5.52 -5.18 -22.19
C SER A 165 5.91 -3.70 -22.36
N HIS A 166 5.09 -2.75 -21.91
CA HIS A 166 5.47 -1.33 -21.85
C HIS A 166 6.55 -1.06 -20.79
N GLN A 167 6.65 -1.88 -19.74
CA GLN A 167 7.67 -1.79 -18.69
C GLN A 167 8.69 -2.92 -18.85
N THR A 168 9.70 -2.69 -19.68
CA THR A 168 10.81 -3.66 -19.84
C THR A 168 11.78 -3.60 -18.64
N ASN A 169 12.42 -4.72 -18.32
CA ASN A 169 13.48 -4.80 -17.30
C ASN A 169 13.11 -4.24 -15.92
N VAL A 170 11.92 -4.58 -15.40
CA VAL A 170 11.44 -4.10 -14.11
C VAL A 170 12.44 -4.42 -12.99
N ASN A 171 12.86 -3.40 -12.23
CA ASN A 171 13.68 -3.56 -11.04
C ASN A 171 12.80 -3.89 -9.83
N TRP A 172 12.61 -5.19 -9.59
CA TRP A 172 11.74 -5.71 -8.54
C TRP A 172 12.22 -5.39 -7.12
N ALA A 173 13.53 -5.34 -6.88
CA ALA A 173 14.08 -4.98 -5.58
C ALA A 173 13.78 -3.50 -5.23
N ALA A 174 13.85 -2.61 -6.22
CA ALA A 174 13.46 -1.22 -6.06
C ALA A 174 11.96 -1.08 -5.81
N ALA A 175 11.11 -1.79 -6.57
CA ALA A 175 9.66 -1.77 -6.36
C ALA A 175 9.27 -2.27 -4.96
N TRP A 176 9.90 -3.34 -4.47
CA TRP A 176 9.70 -3.85 -3.11
C TRP A 176 10.11 -2.83 -2.03
N SER A 177 11.28 -2.20 -2.22
CA SER A 177 11.80 -1.15 -1.33
C SER A 177 10.91 0.08 -1.31
N ASN A 178 10.24 0.39 -2.43
CA ASN A 178 9.25 1.45 -2.56
C ASN A 178 7.86 1.07 -2.01
N GLY A 179 7.74 -0.11 -1.39
CA GLY A 179 6.56 -0.51 -0.63
C GLY A 179 5.54 -1.37 -1.39
N ALA A 180 5.80 -1.76 -2.63
CA ALA A 180 4.93 -2.70 -3.35
C ALA A 180 4.93 -4.06 -2.64
N ARG A 181 3.75 -4.67 -2.53
CA ARG A 181 3.55 -6.02 -1.97
C ARG A 181 2.77 -6.95 -2.89
N PHE A 182 2.17 -6.41 -3.95
CA PHE A 182 1.66 -7.23 -5.05
C PHE A 182 1.95 -6.66 -6.44
N ALA A 183 1.92 -7.53 -7.44
CA ALA A 183 2.01 -7.18 -8.85
C ALA A 183 0.98 -7.95 -9.68
N ILE A 184 0.36 -7.32 -10.68
CA ILE A 184 -0.47 -8.01 -11.69
C ILE A 184 0.20 -7.83 -13.06
N VAL A 185 0.42 -8.91 -13.79
CA VAL A 185 1.27 -8.91 -14.98
C VAL A 185 0.45 -9.26 -16.23
N LYS A 186 0.57 -8.47 -17.31
CA LYS A 186 -0.06 -8.82 -18.59
C LYS A 186 0.47 -10.15 -19.08
N ALA A 187 -0.40 -11.15 -19.21
CA ALA A 187 -0.03 -12.44 -19.79
C ALA A 187 -0.40 -12.51 -21.27
N THR A 188 -1.63 -12.12 -21.59
CA THR A 188 -2.23 -12.38 -22.90
C THR A 188 -3.15 -11.24 -23.33
N GLU A 189 -3.41 -11.18 -24.64
CA GLU A 189 -4.41 -10.30 -25.22
C GLU A 189 -5.10 -11.02 -26.40
N GLY A 190 -6.44 -11.00 -26.41
CA GLY A 190 -7.23 -11.72 -27.39
C GLY A 190 -6.88 -13.21 -27.46
N THR A 191 -6.51 -13.71 -28.63
CA THR A 191 -6.19 -15.14 -28.84
C THR A 191 -4.81 -15.38 -29.44
N THR A 192 -4.02 -14.32 -29.60
CA THR A 192 -2.78 -14.38 -30.41
C THR A 192 -1.59 -13.76 -29.70
N TYR A 193 -1.79 -12.74 -28.88
CA TYR A 193 -0.70 -12.06 -28.21
C TYR A 193 -0.38 -12.71 -26.86
N ARG A 194 0.92 -12.95 -26.64
CA ARG A 194 1.49 -13.33 -25.34
C ARG A 194 2.57 -12.32 -25.00
N SER A 195 2.55 -11.79 -23.79
CA SER A 195 3.52 -10.78 -23.38
C SER A 195 4.93 -11.38 -23.34
N PRO A 196 5.90 -10.82 -24.08
CA PRO A 196 7.28 -11.30 -24.05
C PRO A 196 7.96 -11.05 -22.69
N GLU A 197 7.48 -10.06 -21.93
CA GLU A 197 8.01 -9.71 -20.61
C GLU A 197 7.40 -10.54 -19.48
N TYR A 198 6.34 -11.34 -19.74
CA TYR A 198 5.58 -12.03 -18.70
C TYR A 198 6.48 -12.88 -17.78
N ALA A 199 7.43 -13.63 -18.34
CA ALA A 199 8.30 -14.48 -17.54
C ALA A 199 9.23 -13.67 -16.61
N GLN A 200 9.78 -12.54 -17.08
CA GLN A 200 10.60 -11.64 -16.25
C GLN A 200 9.75 -11.04 -15.14
N GLN A 201 8.53 -10.62 -15.47
CA GLN A 201 7.71 -9.84 -14.57
C GLN A 201 7.01 -10.71 -13.51
N TYR A 202 6.45 -11.84 -13.93
CA TYR A 202 5.76 -12.76 -13.05
C TYR A 202 6.74 -13.46 -12.08
N ASN A 203 7.89 -13.93 -12.57
CA ASN A 203 8.88 -14.58 -11.71
C ASN A 203 9.71 -13.57 -10.91
N GLY A 204 10.00 -12.39 -11.48
CA GLY A 204 10.77 -11.36 -10.79
C GLY A 204 10.03 -10.77 -9.60
N SER A 205 8.73 -10.48 -9.74
CA SER A 205 7.88 -10.05 -8.62
C SER A 205 7.78 -11.13 -7.54
N ALA A 206 7.60 -12.39 -7.92
CA ALA A 206 7.61 -13.52 -7.00
C ALA A 206 8.95 -13.67 -6.26
N GLY A 207 10.08 -13.45 -6.95
CA GLY A 207 11.43 -13.59 -6.41
C GLY A 207 11.77 -12.60 -5.28
N VAL A 208 11.11 -11.43 -5.25
CA VAL A 208 11.24 -10.45 -4.15
C VAL A 208 10.16 -10.61 -3.08
N GLY A 209 9.28 -11.61 -3.20
CA GLY A 209 8.28 -11.95 -2.20
C GLY A 209 6.89 -11.33 -2.40
N MET A 210 6.61 -10.72 -3.55
CA MET A 210 5.28 -10.17 -3.83
C MET A 210 4.24 -11.27 -4.04
N VAL A 211 3.01 -10.99 -3.62
CA VAL A 211 1.82 -11.67 -4.13
C VAL A 211 1.66 -11.25 -5.60
N ARG A 212 1.39 -12.18 -6.51
CA ARG A 212 1.41 -11.91 -7.96
C ARG A 212 0.22 -12.52 -8.67
N GLY A 213 -0.30 -11.80 -9.66
CA GLY A 213 -1.38 -12.22 -10.53
C GLY A 213 -1.01 -12.02 -12.00
N ALA A 214 -1.87 -12.53 -12.86
CA ALA A 214 -1.79 -12.30 -14.30
C ALA A 214 -3.09 -11.66 -14.77
N TYR A 215 -3.03 -10.85 -15.83
CA TYR A 215 -4.23 -10.34 -16.50
C TYR A 215 -4.27 -10.65 -17.99
N HIS A 216 -5.49 -10.68 -18.50
CA HIS A 216 -5.83 -10.86 -19.91
C HIS A 216 -6.53 -9.60 -20.44
N PHE A 217 -5.98 -8.97 -21.47
CA PHE A 217 -6.65 -7.87 -22.17
C PHE A 217 -7.67 -8.43 -23.17
N ALA A 218 -8.95 -8.16 -22.91
CA ALA A 218 -10.05 -8.74 -23.66
C ALA A 218 -10.22 -8.09 -25.04
N LEU A 219 -10.56 -8.91 -26.04
CA LEU A 219 -10.99 -8.44 -27.36
C LEU A 219 -12.34 -9.08 -27.74
N PRO A 220 -13.47 -8.67 -27.12
CA PRO A 220 -14.75 -9.37 -27.25
C PRO A 220 -15.29 -9.51 -28.67
N GLY A 221 -14.98 -8.56 -29.56
CA GLY A 221 -15.38 -8.60 -30.96
C GLY A 221 -14.66 -9.66 -31.81
N ARG A 222 -13.55 -10.23 -31.32
CA ARG A 222 -12.69 -11.13 -32.11
C ARG A 222 -12.92 -12.63 -31.84
N SER A 223 -13.45 -13.00 -30.68
CA SER A 223 -13.75 -14.39 -30.30
C SER A 223 -14.62 -14.43 -29.04
N SER A 224 -15.17 -15.60 -28.67
CA SER A 224 -15.97 -15.74 -27.45
C SER A 224 -15.14 -15.63 -26.17
N GLY A 225 -15.79 -15.25 -25.06
CA GLY A 225 -15.15 -15.17 -23.75
C GLY A 225 -14.54 -16.49 -23.31
N THR A 226 -15.17 -17.62 -23.63
CA THR A 226 -14.62 -18.97 -23.35
C THR A 226 -13.29 -19.20 -24.06
N VAL A 227 -13.17 -18.83 -25.34
CA VAL A 227 -11.93 -19.02 -26.11
C VAL A 227 -10.78 -18.18 -25.56
N GLN A 228 -11.07 -16.93 -25.19
CA GLN A 228 -10.06 -16.05 -24.57
C GLN A 228 -9.68 -16.50 -23.16
N ALA A 229 -10.64 -16.98 -22.36
CA ALA A 229 -10.35 -17.57 -21.06
C ALA A 229 -9.44 -18.80 -21.16
N ASP A 230 -9.69 -19.70 -22.12
CA ASP A 230 -8.83 -20.85 -22.36
C ASP A 230 -7.43 -20.44 -22.79
N PHE A 231 -7.33 -19.47 -23.71
CA PHE A 231 -6.05 -18.93 -24.13
C PHE A 231 -5.28 -18.30 -22.97
N PHE A 232 -5.95 -17.50 -22.13
CA PHE A 232 -5.36 -16.88 -20.97
C PHE A 232 -4.84 -17.91 -19.96
N VAL A 233 -5.69 -18.85 -19.52
CA VAL A 233 -5.31 -19.86 -18.52
C VAL A 233 -4.14 -20.72 -19.02
N ASN A 234 -4.14 -21.08 -20.31
CA ASN A 234 -3.05 -21.86 -20.91
C ASN A 234 -1.72 -21.10 -21.03
N ASN A 235 -1.71 -19.77 -20.91
CA ASN A 235 -0.54 -18.93 -21.19
C ASN A 235 -0.24 -17.92 -20.06
N GLY A 236 -0.55 -18.27 -18.82
CA GLY A 236 -0.15 -17.48 -17.63
C GLY A 236 -1.29 -17.12 -16.67
N GLY A 237 -2.54 -17.31 -17.08
CA GLY A 237 -3.74 -17.12 -16.24
C GLY A 237 -4.06 -18.30 -15.32
N GLY A 238 -3.13 -19.22 -15.11
CA GLY A 238 -3.30 -20.31 -14.16
C GLY A 238 -3.31 -19.81 -12.71
N TRP A 239 -3.95 -20.57 -11.82
CA TRP A 239 -3.96 -20.28 -10.39
C TRP A 239 -3.63 -21.53 -9.58
N THR A 240 -2.92 -21.33 -8.46
CA THR A 240 -2.67 -22.37 -7.46
C THR A 240 -2.86 -21.80 -6.06
N ARG A 241 -3.34 -22.63 -5.12
CA ARG A 241 -3.50 -22.26 -3.71
C ARG A 241 -2.14 -22.27 -3.00
N ASP A 242 -1.31 -21.26 -3.26
CA ASP A 242 0.03 -21.11 -2.68
C ASP A 242 0.18 -19.87 -1.79
N GLY A 243 -0.91 -19.14 -1.55
CA GLY A 243 -0.93 -17.88 -0.80
C GLY A 243 -0.19 -16.73 -1.48
N LYS A 244 0.26 -16.93 -2.72
CA LYS A 244 1.07 -15.98 -3.49
C LYS A 244 0.44 -15.68 -4.85
N THR A 245 -0.47 -16.52 -5.35
CA THR A 245 -1.09 -16.39 -6.67
C THR A 245 -2.46 -15.74 -6.55
N LEU A 246 -2.61 -14.52 -7.07
CA LEU A 246 -3.92 -13.88 -7.16
C LEU A 246 -4.81 -14.62 -8.15
N PRO A 247 -6.15 -14.55 -7.99
CA PRO A 247 -7.07 -15.00 -9.02
C PRO A 247 -6.74 -14.38 -10.38
N PRO A 248 -7.01 -15.08 -11.49
CA PRO A 248 -6.76 -14.54 -12.82
C PRO A 248 -7.59 -13.27 -13.04
N SER A 249 -7.01 -12.24 -13.69
CA SER A 249 -7.71 -10.98 -13.94
C SER A 249 -8.18 -10.86 -15.39
N LEU A 250 -9.41 -10.42 -15.59
CA LEU A 250 -9.97 -9.98 -16.86
C LEU A 250 -9.84 -8.46 -16.95
N ASP A 251 -9.03 -7.96 -17.87
CA ASP A 251 -8.99 -6.55 -18.25
C ASP A 251 -9.98 -6.33 -19.41
N ILE A 252 -11.08 -5.63 -19.12
CA ILE A 252 -12.17 -5.38 -20.04
C ILE A 252 -12.54 -3.89 -20.03
N GLU A 253 -12.05 -3.17 -21.03
CA GLU A 253 -12.10 -1.70 -21.10
C GLU A 253 -12.20 -1.17 -22.54
N TYR A 254 -11.95 0.14 -22.74
CA TYR A 254 -12.13 0.85 -24.00
C TYR A 254 -11.32 0.24 -25.15
N ASN A 255 -12.03 -0.24 -26.17
CA ASN A 255 -11.39 -0.75 -27.39
C ASN A 255 -10.30 0.20 -27.96
N PRO A 256 -9.02 -0.22 -27.98
CA PRO A 256 -7.93 0.58 -28.53
C PRO A 256 -7.75 0.36 -30.05
N TYR A 257 -8.50 -0.56 -30.65
CA TYR A 257 -8.39 -0.97 -32.05
C TYR A 257 -9.56 -0.46 -32.88
N PRO A 258 -9.36 0.54 -33.76
CA PRO A 258 -10.42 1.02 -34.65
C PRO A 258 -11.03 -0.08 -35.53
N ALA A 259 -10.25 -1.11 -35.86
CA ALA A 259 -10.71 -2.27 -36.63
C ALA A 259 -11.77 -3.12 -35.91
N ASP A 260 -11.83 -3.07 -34.57
CA ASP A 260 -12.83 -3.77 -33.76
C ASP A 260 -14.07 -2.90 -33.47
N GLY A 261 -14.19 -1.74 -34.10
CA GLY A 261 -15.37 -0.89 -34.05
C GLY A 261 -15.32 0.17 -32.94
N ASN A 262 -16.44 0.37 -32.25
CA ASN A 262 -16.59 1.43 -31.24
C ASN A 262 -15.91 1.06 -29.90
N SER A 263 -16.01 1.94 -28.91
CA SER A 263 -15.46 1.76 -27.55
C SER A 263 -15.90 0.47 -26.85
N CYS A 264 -17.02 -0.12 -27.29
CA CYS A 264 -17.60 -1.36 -26.77
C CYS A 264 -17.42 -2.54 -27.74
N TYR A 265 -16.39 -2.50 -28.61
CA TYR A 265 -16.07 -3.55 -29.58
C TYR A 265 -17.23 -3.88 -30.54
N ASN A 266 -18.09 -2.88 -30.81
CA ASN A 266 -19.30 -3.00 -31.61
C ASN A 266 -20.32 -4.03 -31.09
N LEU A 267 -20.26 -4.39 -29.80
CA LEU A 267 -21.23 -5.27 -29.16
C LEU A 267 -22.39 -4.46 -28.54
N SER A 268 -23.57 -5.07 -28.51
CA SER A 268 -24.65 -4.58 -27.65
C SER A 268 -24.32 -4.84 -26.17
N GLN A 269 -24.97 -4.12 -25.26
CA GLN A 269 -24.79 -4.31 -23.82
C GLN A 269 -25.07 -5.76 -23.38
N SER A 270 -26.13 -6.38 -23.89
CA SER A 270 -26.47 -7.77 -23.59
C SER A 270 -25.46 -8.78 -24.15
N ALA A 271 -24.90 -8.51 -25.34
CA ALA A 271 -23.85 -9.34 -25.91
C ALA A 271 -22.55 -9.22 -25.10
N MET A 272 -22.19 -8.01 -24.65
CA MET A 272 -21.03 -7.79 -23.78
C MET A 272 -21.18 -8.51 -22.45
N VAL A 273 -22.33 -8.40 -21.78
CA VAL A 273 -22.62 -9.13 -20.53
C VAL A 273 -22.52 -10.65 -20.74
N SER A 274 -23.07 -11.17 -21.84
CA SER A 274 -22.98 -12.59 -22.18
C SER A 274 -21.52 -13.03 -22.39
N TRP A 275 -20.71 -12.18 -23.02
CA TRP A 275 -19.29 -12.44 -23.25
C TRP A 275 -18.50 -12.51 -21.95
N ILE A 276 -18.70 -11.54 -21.04
CA ILE A 276 -18.03 -11.49 -19.74
C ILE A 276 -18.42 -12.70 -18.89
N HIS A 277 -19.70 -13.12 -18.90
CA HIS A 277 -20.11 -14.36 -18.24
C HIS A 277 -19.41 -15.60 -18.81
N ALA A 278 -19.30 -15.71 -20.14
CA ALA A 278 -18.63 -16.83 -20.77
C ALA A 278 -17.14 -16.90 -20.40
N PHE A 279 -16.45 -15.76 -20.32
CA PHE A 279 -15.07 -15.67 -19.84
C PHE A 279 -14.98 -16.08 -18.36
N SER A 280 -15.76 -15.43 -17.49
CA SER A 280 -15.71 -15.65 -16.04
C SER A 280 -16.04 -17.08 -15.64
N ASN A 281 -17.07 -17.66 -16.25
CA ASN A 281 -17.43 -19.06 -16.00
C ASN A 281 -16.34 -20.02 -16.44
N GLN A 282 -15.69 -19.76 -17.58
CA GLN A 282 -14.60 -20.62 -18.06
C GLN A 282 -13.36 -20.50 -17.18
N VAL A 283 -12.96 -19.30 -16.76
CA VAL A 283 -11.86 -19.13 -15.79
C VAL A 283 -12.18 -19.87 -14.49
N LYS A 284 -13.39 -19.73 -13.96
CA LYS A 284 -13.81 -20.44 -12.74
C LYS A 284 -13.79 -21.95 -12.92
N ALA A 285 -14.28 -22.47 -14.05
CA ALA A 285 -14.23 -23.90 -14.35
C ALA A 285 -12.79 -24.43 -14.44
N ARG A 286 -11.86 -23.63 -14.98
CA ARG A 286 -10.47 -24.03 -15.21
C ARG A 286 -9.57 -23.86 -13.97
N THR A 287 -9.90 -22.96 -13.06
CA THR A 287 -9.02 -22.56 -11.96
C THR A 287 -9.65 -22.67 -10.57
N GLY A 288 -10.97 -22.84 -10.49
CA GLY A 288 -11.75 -22.78 -9.26
C GLY A 288 -12.01 -21.36 -8.74
N ARG A 289 -11.54 -20.31 -9.43
CA ARG A 289 -11.62 -18.92 -8.98
C ARG A 289 -12.48 -18.07 -9.89
N ASP A 290 -13.35 -17.24 -9.32
CA ASP A 290 -13.94 -16.12 -10.06
C ASP A 290 -12.82 -15.13 -10.44
N PRO A 291 -12.69 -14.72 -11.72
CA PRO A 291 -11.65 -13.78 -12.08
C PRO A 291 -11.90 -12.41 -11.47
N ILE A 292 -10.82 -11.69 -11.19
CA ILE A 292 -10.88 -10.26 -10.87
C ILE A 292 -11.25 -9.52 -12.15
N ILE A 293 -12.27 -8.66 -12.11
CA ILE A 293 -12.67 -7.85 -13.27
C ILE A 293 -12.05 -6.47 -13.14
N TYR A 294 -11.18 -6.11 -14.09
CA TYR A 294 -10.66 -4.77 -14.28
C TYR A 294 -11.49 -4.00 -15.30
N THR A 295 -11.85 -2.76 -14.96
CA THR A 295 -12.63 -1.84 -15.79
C THR A 295 -12.57 -0.41 -15.23
N THR A 296 -13.14 0.56 -15.95
CA THR A 296 -13.60 1.85 -15.39
C THR A 296 -15.12 1.80 -15.13
N THR A 297 -15.63 2.68 -14.24
CA THR A 297 -17.09 2.81 -14.01
C THR A 297 -17.81 3.30 -15.27
N ASP A 298 -17.19 4.20 -16.03
CA ASP A 298 -17.76 4.75 -17.26
C ASP A 298 -17.90 3.68 -18.35
N TRP A 299 -16.82 2.94 -18.62
CA TRP A 299 -16.84 1.86 -19.61
C TRP A 299 -17.87 0.79 -19.22
N TRP A 300 -17.90 0.39 -17.94
CA TRP A 300 -18.87 -0.59 -17.46
C TRP A 300 -20.31 -0.11 -17.66
N THR A 301 -20.60 1.14 -17.30
CA THR A 301 -21.94 1.73 -17.45
C THR A 301 -22.35 1.76 -18.92
N THR A 302 -21.45 2.24 -19.77
CA THR A 302 -21.69 2.42 -21.21
C THR A 302 -21.87 1.07 -21.93
N CYS A 303 -20.92 0.15 -21.74
CA CYS A 303 -20.80 -1.06 -22.55
C CYS A 303 -21.54 -2.27 -21.97
N THR A 304 -21.99 -2.23 -20.71
CA THR A 304 -22.78 -3.31 -20.09
C THR A 304 -24.18 -2.90 -19.66
N GLY A 305 -24.52 -1.61 -19.78
CA GLY A 305 -25.77 -1.07 -19.22
C GLY A 305 -25.73 -0.99 -17.69
N ASN A 306 -24.53 -0.84 -17.11
CA ASN A 306 -24.27 -0.90 -15.68
C ASN A 306 -24.81 -2.19 -15.03
N SER A 307 -24.50 -3.33 -15.62
CA SER A 307 -24.99 -4.63 -15.16
C SER A 307 -24.53 -4.94 -13.73
N SER A 308 -25.44 -5.42 -12.88
CA SER A 308 -25.17 -5.87 -11.51
C SER A 308 -24.87 -7.37 -11.39
N ALA A 309 -24.80 -8.09 -12.50
CA ALA A 309 -24.72 -9.55 -12.53
C ALA A 309 -23.38 -10.15 -12.03
N PHE A 310 -22.37 -9.30 -11.78
CA PHE A 310 -20.99 -9.72 -11.54
C PHE A 310 -20.48 -9.41 -10.13
N GLY A 311 -21.38 -9.11 -9.18
CA GLY A 311 -21.00 -8.80 -7.79
C GLY A 311 -20.25 -9.92 -7.04
N VAL A 312 -20.24 -11.15 -7.58
CA VAL A 312 -19.43 -12.26 -7.06
C VAL A 312 -17.95 -12.18 -7.48
N ASN A 313 -17.64 -11.49 -8.58
CA ASN A 313 -16.28 -11.28 -9.05
C ASN A 313 -15.61 -10.18 -8.20
N PRO A 314 -14.34 -10.33 -7.79
CA PRO A 314 -13.59 -9.22 -7.23
C PRO A 314 -13.46 -8.07 -8.24
N LEU A 315 -13.60 -6.82 -7.79
CA LEU A 315 -13.49 -5.65 -8.67
C LEU A 315 -12.11 -5.01 -8.57
N TRP A 316 -11.47 -4.81 -9.72
CA TRP A 316 -10.29 -3.98 -9.87
C TRP A 316 -10.68 -2.70 -10.64
N ILE A 317 -10.94 -1.61 -9.92
CA ILE A 317 -11.46 -0.39 -10.54
C ILE A 317 -10.33 0.57 -10.93
N ALA A 318 -10.33 1.06 -12.17
CA ALA A 318 -9.46 2.13 -12.61
C ALA A 318 -10.13 3.50 -12.41
N ARG A 319 -9.49 4.35 -11.61
CA ARG A 319 -9.85 5.77 -11.45
C ARG A 319 -8.67 6.56 -10.89
N TYR A 320 -8.07 7.39 -11.73
CA TYR A 320 -6.89 8.17 -11.34
C TYR A 320 -7.29 9.43 -10.58
N SER A 321 -7.43 9.29 -9.26
CA SER A 321 -7.97 10.33 -8.38
C SER A 321 -7.56 10.08 -6.93
N SER A 322 -8.06 10.89 -6.00
CA SER A 322 -7.87 10.69 -4.54
C SER A 322 -8.86 9.70 -3.93
N SER A 323 -9.80 9.16 -4.71
CA SER A 323 -10.80 8.18 -4.28
C SER A 323 -11.21 7.28 -5.45
N PRO A 324 -11.63 6.02 -5.21
CA PRO A 324 -12.17 5.13 -6.24
C PRO A 324 -13.51 5.61 -6.82
N GLY A 325 -14.20 6.53 -6.15
CA GLY A 325 -15.47 7.11 -6.64
C GLY A 325 -16.64 6.13 -6.62
N THR A 326 -17.67 6.45 -7.41
CA THR A 326 -18.83 5.57 -7.58
C THR A 326 -18.41 4.30 -8.31
N LEU A 327 -18.75 3.15 -7.73
CA LEU A 327 -18.47 1.84 -8.30
C LEU A 327 -19.59 1.42 -9.26
N PRO A 328 -19.31 0.55 -10.25
CA PRO A 328 -20.36 -0.03 -11.07
C PRO A 328 -21.36 -0.86 -10.23
N ALA A 329 -22.57 -1.01 -10.73
CA ALA A 329 -23.61 -1.73 -10.01
C ALA A 329 -23.20 -3.19 -9.72
N GLY A 330 -23.67 -3.72 -8.59
CA GLY A 330 -23.31 -5.07 -8.12
C GLY A 330 -22.11 -5.10 -7.18
N TRP A 331 -21.26 -4.07 -7.17
CA TRP A 331 -20.15 -3.95 -6.22
C TRP A 331 -20.40 -2.90 -5.15
N SER A 332 -20.36 -3.31 -3.88
CA SER A 332 -20.38 -2.40 -2.73
C SER A 332 -18.99 -1.89 -2.34
N ALA A 333 -17.95 -2.57 -2.79
CA ALA A 333 -16.55 -2.21 -2.58
C ALA A 333 -15.69 -2.70 -3.75
N GLN A 334 -14.61 -1.98 -4.03
CA GLN A 334 -13.53 -2.48 -4.89
C GLN A 334 -12.62 -3.42 -4.08
N THR A 335 -12.02 -4.39 -4.76
CA THR A 335 -10.95 -5.25 -4.22
C THR A 335 -9.58 -4.66 -4.50
N ILE A 336 -9.35 -4.16 -5.71
CA ILE A 336 -8.15 -3.40 -6.09
C ILE A 336 -8.59 -2.07 -6.72
N TRP A 337 -7.87 -1.00 -6.44
CA TRP A 337 -8.05 0.31 -7.05
C TRP A 337 -6.76 0.71 -7.76
N GLN A 338 -6.82 0.82 -9.09
CA GLN A 338 -5.77 1.46 -9.87
C GLN A 338 -5.95 2.97 -9.77
N ASN A 339 -5.09 3.60 -8.96
CA ASN A 339 -5.27 4.98 -8.50
C ASN A 339 -4.42 6.00 -9.27
N ALA A 340 -3.49 5.54 -10.11
CA ALA A 340 -2.71 6.36 -11.03
C ALA A 340 -2.09 5.48 -12.13
N ASP A 341 -1.85 6.07 -13.30
CA ASP A 341 -1.13 5.47 -14.45
C ASP A 341 0.40 5.64 -14.39
N ALA A 342 0.89 6.34 -13.36
CA ALA A 342 2.31 6.54 -13.12
C ALA A 342 2.57 6.88 -11.65
N GLY A 343 3.79 6.64 -11.20
CA GLY A 343 4.21 7.00 -9.85
C GLY A 343 5.58 6.46 -9.49
N VAL A 344 5.75 6.11 -8.23
CA VAL A 344 7.02 5.62 -7.67
C VAL A 344 7.28 4.16 -8.04
N LEU A 345 6.22 3.38 -8.29
CA LEU A 345 6.32 2.02 -8.80
C LEU A 345 6.35 2.03 -10.34
N PRO A 346 6.99 1.06 -11.00
CA PRO A 346 6.88 0.89 -12.45
C PRO A 346 5.43 0.60 -12.87
N GLY A 347 5.02 1.11 -14.03
CA GLY A 347 3.65 0.91 -14.52
C GLY A 347 2.62 1.63 -13.65
N ASP A 348 1.42 1.07 -13.61
CA ASP A 348 0.28 1.70 -12.97
C ASP A 348 0.27 1.40 -11.47
N GLN A 349 -0.19 2.37 -10.68
CA GLN A 349 -0.19 2.30 -9.22
C GLN A 349 -1.50 1.70 -8.73
N ASN A 350 -1.40 0.73 -7.83
CA ASN A 350 -2.55 0.02 -7.31
C ASN A 350 -2.59 -0.01 -5.79
N ILE A 351 -3.82 -0.07 -5.28
CA ILE A 351 -4.14 -0.19 -3.87
C ILE A 351 -5.11 -1.36 -3.72
N PHE A 352 -4.70 -2.40 -2.98
CA PHE A 352 -5.60 -3.46 -2.54
C PHE A 352 -6.42 -3.00 -1.32
N ASN A 353 -7.73 -3.21 -1.37
CA ASN A 353 -8.65 -2.84 -0.30
C ASN A 353 -8.62 -3.86 0.85
N GLY A 354 -7.64 -3.71 1.73
CA GLY A 354 -7.47 -4.55 2.91
C GLY A 354 -6.02 -4.46 3.41
N ASP A 355 -5.70 -5.33 4.36
CA ASP A 355 -4.34 -5.50 4.86
C ASP A 355 -3.60 -6.63 4.12
N GLN A 356 -2.33 -6.85 4.47
CA GLN A 356 -1.51 -7.90 3.84
C GLN A 356 -2.09 -9.31 4.05
N SER A 357 -2.74 -9.56 5.18
CA SER A 357 -3.37 -10.85 5.49
C SER A 357 -4.57 -11.10 4.58
N ALA A 358 -5.41 -10.10 4.35
CA ALA A 358 -6.53 -10.16 3.42
C ALA A 358 -6.06 -10.34 1.96
N LEU A 359 -4.95 -9.72 1.57
CA LEU A 359 -4.34 -9.94 0.25
C LEU A 359 -3.88 -11.40 0.07
N VAL A 360 -3.22 -11.97 1.07
CA VAL A 360 -2.83 -13.39 1.07
C VAL A 360 -4.06 -14.30 1.11
N ALA A 361 -5.13 -13.92 1.83
CA ALA A 361 -6.38 -14.66 1.83
C ALA A 361 -7.05 -14.68 0.44
N LEU A 362 -7.05 -13.55 -0.28
CA LEU A 362 -7.51 -13.49 -1.67
C LEU A 362 -6.71 -14.44 -2.57
N ALA A 363 -5.39 -14.50 -2.38
CA ALA A 363 -4.51 -15.41 -3.12
C ALA A 363 -4.76 -16.89 -2.77
N ASN A 364 -5.12 -17.21 -1.52
CA ASN A 364 -5.46 -18.58 -1.09
C ASN A 364 -6.84 -19.04 -1.56
N GLY A 365 -7.77 -18.11 -1.73
CA GLY A 365 -9.07 -18.32 -2.33
C GLY A 365 -10.12 -19.02 -1.51
#